data_AF-A0A2F0AP34-F1
#
_entry.id   AF-A0A2F0AP34-F1
#
_cell.length_a   1.000
_cell.length_b   1.000
_cell.length_c   1.000
_cell.angle_alpha   90.00
_cell.angle_beta   90.00
_cell.angle_gamma   90.00
#
_symmetry.space_group_name_H-M   'P 1'
#
loop_
_entity.id
_entity.type
_entity.pdbx_description
1 polymer ?
#
loop_
_entity_poly.entity_id
_entity_poly.type
_entity_poly.pdbx_seq_one_letter_code
_entity_poly.pdbx_strand_id
1 'polypeptide(L)'
;MRLKYSAFCLLVIFGAVDAQAQITRFGDDVNAAIDAGINWLDGRGVFANPSPAGNGAGLVALALLERPESADQRAVARGYANASPADQQKIERIMTYVINRSNDAFYSYRNGSSMMALAVYLRT
;
A
#
# COMPACT_ATOMS: atom_id res chain seq x y z
N MET A 1 8.31 63.17 33.47
CA MET A 1 8.90 61.82 33.61
C MET A 1 7.77 60.81 33.80
N ARG A 2 7.53 59.94 32.81
CA ARG A 2 6.99 58.56 32.92
C ARG A 2 6.65 58.05 31.52
N LEU A 3 7.59 57.29 30.94
CA LEU A 3 7.39 56.46 29.75
C LEU A 3 6.27 55.43 30.03
N LYS A 4 5.35 55.25 29.08
CA LYS A 4 4.49 54.07 29.03
C LYS A 4 4.83 53.33 27.73
N TYR A 5 5.50 52.19 27.91
CA TYR A 5 6.01 51.34 26.83
C TYR A 5 4.84 50.70 26.07
N SER A 6 4.73 51.00 24.77
CA SER A 6 3.87 50.28 23.85
C SER A 6 4.35 48.83 23.72
N ALA A 7 3.55 47.89 24.21
CA ALA A 7 3.79 46.46 24.02
C ALA A 7 3.48 46.09 22.56
N PHE A 8 4.52 45.96 21.74
CA PHE A 8 4.42 45.39 20.40
C PHE A 8 4.46 43.87 20.54
N CYS A 9 3.28 43.23 20.61
CA CYS A 9 3.16 41.78 20.59
C CYS A 9 3.49 41.28 19.18
N LEU A 10 4.72 40.78 18.99
CA LEU A 10 5.14 40.12 17.76
C LEU A 10 4.49 38.71 17.71
N LEU A 11 3.40 38.58 16.95
CA LEU A 11 2.78 37.28 16.66
C LEU A 11 3.68 36.53 15.66
N VAL A 12 4.48 35.58 16.14
CA VAL A 12 5.26 34.68 15.26
C VAL A 12 4.30 33.64 14.70
N ILE A 13 3.86 33.84 13.45
CA ILE A 13 3.13 32.83 12.69
C ILE A 13 4.15 31.78 12.25
N PHE A 14 4.28 30.69 13.01
CA PHE A 14 4.90 29.48 12.50
C PHE A 14 3.99 28.92 11.41
N GLY A 15 4.26 29.30 10.16
CA GLY A 15 3.65 28.64 9.01
C GLY A 15 4.10 27.18 9.03
N ALA A 16 3.15 26.25 9.18
CA ALA A 16 3.40 24.85 8.93
C ALA A 16 3.92 24.73 7.49
N VAL A 17 5.20 24.42 7.34
CA VAL A 17 5.75 24.09 6.03
C VAL A 17 5.30 22.66 5.78
N ASP A 18 4.25 22.48 4.97
CA ASP A 18 3.86 21.15 4.53
C ASP A 18 5.07 20.47 3.90
N ALA A 19 5.35 19.24 4.32
CA ALA A 19 6.39 18.43 3.71
C ALA A 19 5.98 18.19 2.25
N GLN A 20 6.62 18.90 1.31
CA GLN A 20 6.34 18.76 -0.11
C GLN A 20 6.70 17.34 -0.54
N ALA A 21 5.80 16.71 -1.28
CA ALA A 21 6.01 15.38 -1.82
C ALA A 21 7.32 15.34 -2.63
N GLN A 22 8.22 14.41 -2.30
CA GLN A 22 9.52 14.30 -2.96
C GLN A 22 9.40 13.35 -4.15
N ILE A 23 8.72 13.82 -5.19
CA ILE A 23 8.60 13.09 -6.46
C ILE A 23 9.88 13.33 -7.26
N THR A 24 10.56 12.24 -7.57
CA THR A 24 11.79 12.23 -8.38
C THR A 24 11.53 11.42 -9.63
N ARG A 25 12.33 11.62 -10.69
CA ARG A 25 12.26 10.77 -11.90
C ARG A 25 12.41 9.28 -11.55
N PHE A 26 13.30 8.97 -10.61
CA PHE A 26 13.45 7.62 -10.08
C PHE A 26 12.15 7.12 -9.41
N GLY A 27 11.46 7.95 -8.63
CA GLY A 27 10.18 7.61 -8.02
C GLY A 27 9.08 7.34 -9.05
N ASP A 28 9.00 8.16 -10.10
CA ASP A 28 8.08 7.96 -11.21
C ASP A 28 8.36 6.65 -11.96
N ASP A 29 9.64 6.39 -12.27
CA ASP A 29 10.08 5.18 -12.96
C ASP A 29 9.81 3.91 -12.12
N VAL A 30 10.05 3.98 -10.80
CA VAL A 30 9.74 2.89 -9.87
C VAL A 30 8.23 2.62 -9.85
N ASN A 31 7.40 3.66 -9.77
CA ASN A 31 5.96 3.48 -9.78
C ASN A 31 5.43 2.92 -11.09
N ALA A 32 5.96 3.41 -12.22
CA ALA A 32 5.65 2.86 -13.53
C ALA A 32 6.04 1.37 -13.62
N ALA A 33 7.18 0.98 -13.05
CA ALA A 33 7.61 -0.42 -13.01
C ALA A 33 6.71 -1.28 -12.11
N ILE A 34 6.27 -0.78 -10.95
CA ILE A 34 5.30 -1.45 -10.08
C ILE A 34 3.98 -1.67 -10.83
N ASP A 35 3.47 -0.64 -11.48
CA ASP A 35 2.23 -0.71 -12.24
C ASP A 35 2.33 -1.69 -13.41
N ALA A 36 3.46 -1.70 -14.13
CA ALA A 36 3.73 -2.68 -15.16
C ALA A 36 3.78 -4.12 -14.62
N GLY A 37 4.40 -4.32 -13.45
CA GLY A 37 4.45 -5.61 -12.76
C GLY A 37 3.06 -6.11 -12.36
N ILE A 38 2.22 -5.24 -11.78
CA ILE A 38 0.84 -5.55 -11.41
C ILE A 38 0.01 -5.89 -12.65
N ASN A 39 0.15 -5.12 -13.73
CA ASN A 39 -0.55 -5.39 -15.00
C ASN A 39 -0.13 -6.74 -15.61
N TRP A 40 1.16 -7.06 -15.56
CA TRP A 40 1.65 -8.36 -16.02
C TRP A 40 1.07 -9.51 -15.18
N LEU A 41 1.03 -9.35 -13.86
CA LEU A 41 0.40 -10.31 -12.96
C LEU A 41 -1.08 -10.50 -13.29
N ASP A 42 -1.83 -9.41 -13.46
CA ASP A 42 -3.25 -9.44 -13.79
C ASP A 42 -3.49 -10.16 -15.12
N GLY A 43 -2.65 -9.91 -16.13
CA GLY A 43 -2.68 -10.63 -17.41
C GLY A 43 -2.41 -12.14 -17.30
N ARG A 44 -1.83 -12.61 -16.19
CA ARG A 44 -1.67 -14.05 -15.87
C ARG A 44 -2.82 -14.62 -15.05
N GLY A 45 -3.79 -13.80 -14.66
CA GLY A 45 -4.94 -14.20 -13.87
C GLY A 45 -4.60 -14.54 -12.41
N VAL A 46 -3.46 -14.09 -11.87
CA VAL A 46 -3.04 -14.47 -10.51
C VAL A 46 -3.96 -13.94 -9.41
N PHE A 47 -4.80 -12.93 -9.70
CA PHE A 47 -5.80 -12.38 -8.77
C PHE A 47 -7.16 -13.09 -8.84
N ALA A 48 -7.26 -14.21 -9.57
CA ALA A 48 -8.46 -15.03 -9.62
C ALA A 48 -8.59 -15.94 -8.38
N ASN A 49 -9.77 -16.54 -8.23
CA ASN A 49 -10.03 -17.63 -7.30
C ASN A 49 -10.65 -18.80 -8.09
N PRO A 50 -9.94 -19.92 -8.31
CA PRO A 50 -8.61 -20.23 -7.79
C PRO A 50 -7.48 -19.42 -8.45
N SER A 51 -6.45 -19.09 -7.67
CA SER A 51 -5.27 -18.35 -8.19
C SER A 51 -4.25 -19.31 -8.82
N PRO A 52 -3.81 -19.07 -10.06
CA PRO A 52 -2.72 -19.84 -10.67
C PRO A 52 -1.35 -19.59 -9.99
N ALA A 53 -1.24 -18.58 -9.11
CA ALA A 53 -0.03 -18.39 -8.31
C ALA A 53 0.16 -19.48 -7.25
N GLY A 54 -0.87 -20.27 -6.94
CA GLY A 54 -0.78 -21.41 -6.04
C GLY A 54 -0.21 -21.01 -4.68
N ASN A 55 0.95 -21.55 -4.33
CA ASN A 55 1.63 -21.27 -3.06
C ASN A 55 2.11 -19.81 -2.93
N GLY A 56 2.21 -19.06 -4.03
CA GLY A 56 2.56 -17.64 -4.06
C GLY A 56 1.37 -16.68 -3.95
N ALA A 57 0.14 -17.17 -3.75
CA ALA A 57 -1.07 -16.34 -3.72
C ALA A 57 -1.01 -15.21 -2.66
N GLY A 58 -0.46 -15.47 -1.48
CA GLY A 58 -0.26 -14.44 -0.46
C GLY A 58 0.68 -13.31 -0.93
N LEU A 59 1.75 -13.64 -1.64
CA LEU A 59 2.69 -12.65 -2.19
C LEU A 59 2.05 -11.79 -3.28
N VAL A 60 1.23 -12.40 -4.13
CA VAL A 60 0.47 -11.68 -5.16
C VAL A 60 -0.48 -10.67 -4.53
N ALA A 61 -1.14 -11.03 -3.42
CA ALA A 61 -1.99 -10.09 -2.69
C ALA A 61 -1.19 -8.92 -2.10
N LEU A 62 -0.01 -9.18 -1.54
CA LEU A 62 0.88 -8.14 -1.01
C LEU A 62 1.29 -7.14 -2.10
N ALA A 63 1.48 -7.58 -3.35
CA ALA A 63 1.79 -6.65 -4.45
C ALA A 63 0.72 -5.57 -4.67
N LEU A 64 -0.56 -5.86 -4.40
CA LEU A 64 -1.64 -4.86 -4.44
C LEU A 64 -1.72 -4.05 -3.14
N LEU A 65 -1.65 -4.73 -1.99
CA LEU A 65 -1.78 -4.10 -0.68
C LEU A 65 -0.64 -3.13 -0.36
N GLU A 66 0.58 -3.44 -0.79
CA GLU A 66 1.79 -2.67 -0.51
C GLU A 66 2.12 -1.66 -1.62
N ARG A 67 1.33 -1.61 -2.69
CA ARG A 67 1.50 -0.61 -3.75
C ARG A 67 1.44 0.79 -3.13
N PRO A 68 2.41 1.67 -3.37
CA PRO A 68 2.40 3.01 -2.80
C PRO A 68 1.25 3.86 -3.37
N GLU A 69 0.77 4.82 -2.59
CA GLU A 69 -0.30 5.74 -3.05
C GLU A 69 0.16 6.68 -4.16
N SER A 70 1.43 7.06 -4.17
CA SER A 70 2.02 8.01 -5.14
C SER A 70 3.50 7.71 -5.39
N ALA A 71 4.14 8.50 -6.26
CA ALA A 71 5.57 8.38 -6.59
C ALA A 71 6.48 9.07 -5.57
N ASP A 72 5.91 9.61 -4.49
CA ASP A 72 6.68 10.13 -3.37
C ASP A 72 7.47 8.99 -2.70
N GLN A 73 8.75 9.23 -2.44
CA GLN A 73 9.62 8.29 -1.72
C GLN A 73 9.10 7.95 -0.32
N ARG A 74 8.29 8.82 0.29
CA ARG A 74 7.65 8.60 1.59
C ARG A 74 6.18 8.17 1.48
N ALA A 75 5.70 7.86 0.27
CA ALA A 75 4.34 7.38 0.08
C ALA A 75 4.10 6.14 0.93
N VAL A 76 3.01 6.15 1.69
CA VAL A 76 2.54 4.97 2.40
C VAL A 76 2.02 3.93 1.42
N ALA A 77 1.98 2.68 1.86
CA ALA A 77 1.24 1.63 1.16
C ALA A 77 -0.25 2.00 1.10
N ARG A 78 -0.86 1.82 -0.06
CA ARG A 78 -2.27 2.11 -0.33
C ARG A 78 -3.20 1.22 0.49
N GLY A 79 -2.82 -0.03 0.74
CA GLY A 79 -3.65 -0.96 1.48
C GLY A 79 -4.97 -1.30 0.76
N TYR A 80 -5.94 -1.86 1.49
CA TYR A 80 -7.24 -2.19 0.91
C TYR A 80 -8.22 -1.02 0.95
N ALA A 81 -8.32 -0.26 2.04
CA ALA A 81 -9.29 0.84 2.14
C ALA A 81 -9.10 1.93 1.06
N ASN A 82 -7.84 2.23 0.69
CA ASN A 82 -7.54 3.24 -0.34
C ASN A 82 -7.29 2.62 -1.73
N ALA A 83 -7.43 1.31 -1.90
CA ALA A 83 -7.32 0.66 -3.19
C ALA A 83 -8.44 1.09 -4.14
N SER A 84 -8.19 0.99 -5.45
CA SER A 84 -9.26 1.22 -6.43
C SER A 84 -10.35 0.14 -6.28
N PRO A 85 -11.61 0.39 -6.63
CA PRO A 85 -12.65 -0.63 -6.56
C PRO A 85 -12.32 -1.92 -7.32
N ALA A 86 -11.60 -1.81 -8.44
CA ALA A 86 -11.13 -2.96 -9.20
C ALA A 86 -10.06 -3.76 -8.45
N ASP A 87 -9.14 -3.07 -7.77
CA ASP A 87 -8.09 -3.73 -6.98
C ASP A 87 -8.64 -4.31 -5.68
N GLN A 88 -9.62 -3.66 -5.04
CA GLN A 88 -10.35 -4.21 -3.89
C GLN A 88 -10.96 -5.58 -4.22
N GLN A 89 -11.64 -5.69 -5.38
CA GLN A 89 -12.18 -6.97 -5.84
C GLN A 89 -11.08 -8.02 -6.10
N LYS A 90 -9.93 -7.62 -6.65
CA LYS A 90 -8.77 -8.53 -6.82
C LYS A 90 -8.25 -9.02 -5.47
N ILE A 91 -8.10 -8.12 -4.50
CA ILE A 91 -7.67 -8.42 -3.13
C ILE A 91 -8.66 -9.40 -2.47
N GLU A 92 -9.96 -9.13 -2.52
CA GLU A 92 -10.99 -10.00 -1.92
C GLU A 92 -10.98 -11.41 -2.52
N ARG A 93 -10.82 -11.52 -3.86
CA ARG A 93 -10.73 -12.83 -4.52
C ARG A 93 -9.52 -13.62 -4.05
N ILE A 94 -8.33 -12.99 -3.98
CA ILE A 94 -7.12 -13.69 -3.55
C ILE A 94 -7.14 -14.01 -2.04
N MET A 95 -7.73 -13.15 -1.21
CA MET A 95 -7.95 -13.44 0.21
C MET A 95 -8.88 -14.64 0.39
N THR A 96 -9.97 -14.71 -0.38
CA THR A 96 -10.88 -15.86 -0.38
C THR A 96 -10.15 -17.15 -0.76
N TYR A 97 -9.32 -17.11 -1.81
CA TYR A 97 -8.51 -18.27 -2.21
C TYR A 97 -7.56 -18.73 -1.10
N VAL A 98 -6.87 -17.80 -0.45
CA VAL A 98 -5.95 -18.08 0.66
C VAL A 98 -6.68 -18.69 1.86
N ILE A 99 -7.83 -18.13 2.25
CA ILE A 99 -8.66 -18.62 3.36
C ILE A 99 -9.17 -20.04 3.08
N ASN A 100 -9.61 -20.32 1.85
CA ASN A 100 -10.09 -21.64 1.45
C ASN A 100 -9.00 -22.72 1.54
N ARG A 101 -7.71 -22.32 1.53
CA ARG A 101 -6.55 -23.21 1.66
C ARG A 101 -5.97 -23.28 3.06
N SER A 102 -6.65 -22.70 4.05
CA SER A 102 -6.19 -22.68 5.46
C SER A 102 -6.04 -24.07 6.06
N ASN A 103 -6.81 -25.05 5.58
CA ASN A 103 -6.77 -26.44 6.04
C ASN A 103 -5.77 -27.33 5.27
N ASP A 104 -5.08 -26.81 4.26
CA ASP A 104 -4.03 -27.56 3.58
C ASP A 104 -2.89 -27.91 4.56
N ALA A 105 -2.18 -29.01 4.30
CA ALA A 105 -0.98 -29.38 5.05
C ALA A 105 0.00 -28.20 5.14
N PHE A 106 0.52 -27.91 6.33
CA PHE A 106 1.35 -26.74 6.59
C PHE A 106 2.57 -26.68 5.67
N TYR A 107 2.78 -25.51 5.06
CA TYR A 107 3.94 -25.20 4.26
C TYR A 107 4.37 -23.76 4.55
N SER A 108 5.53 -23.60 5.20
CA SER A 108 5.97 -22.33 5.79
C SER A 108 5.94 -21.15 4.82
N TYR A 109 6.38 -21.32 3.57
CA TYR A 109 6.38 -20.25 2.57
C TYR A 109 4.96 -19.81 2.16
N ARG A 110 4.06 -20.76 1.89
CA ARG A 110 2.66 -20.43 1.55
C ARG A 110 1.95 -19.84 2.74
N ASN A 111 2.01 -20.51 3.89
CA ASN A 111 1.28 -20.10 5.08
C ASN A 111 1.81 -18.78 5.63
N GLY A 112 3.13 -18.57 5.64
CA GLY A 112 3.74 -17.30 6.06
C GLY A 112 3.32 -16.12 5.19
N SER A 113 3.43 -16.25 3.86
CA SER A 113 2.98 -15.19 2.94
C SER A 113 1.47 -14.94 3.03
N SER A 114 0.68 -16.00 3.19
CA SER A 114 -0.78 -15.92 3.40
C SER A 114 -1.13 -15.16 4.69
N MET A 115 -0.45 -15.46 5.79
CA MET A 115 -0.68 -14.79 7.07
C MET A 115 -0.26 -13.33 7.04
N MET A 116 0.86 -13.01 6.39
CA MET A 116 1.28 -11.61 6.21
C MET A 116 0.27 -10.84 5.36
N ALA A 117 -0.19 -11.43 4.25
CA ALA A 117 -1.19 -10.82 3.39
C ALA A 117 -2.52 -10.56 4.12
N LEU A 118 -3.01 -11.54 4.89
CA LEU A 118 -4.22 -11.40 5.71
C LEU A 118 -4.05 -10.35 6.80
N ALA A 119 -2.88 -10.29 7.45
CA ALA A 119 -2.60 -9.29 8.49
C ALA A 119 -2.57 -7.87 7.92
N VAL A 120 -1.95 -7.67 6.75
CA VAL A 120 -1.95 -6.36 6.07
C VAL A 120 -3.37 -6.01 5.62
N TYR A 121 -4.08 -6.93 4.97
CA TYR A 121 -5.47 -6.75 4.55
C TYR A 121 -6.40 -6.35 5.69
N LEU A 122 -6.26 -6.95 6.88
CA LEU A 122 -7.10 -6.61 8.03
C LEU A 122 -6.76 -5.23 8.62
N ARG A 123 -5.50 -4.79 8.48
CA ARG A 123 -5.00 -3.53 9.04
C ARG A 123 -5.33 -2.33 8.18
N THR A 124 -5.39 -2.50 6.87
CA THR A 124 -5.43 -1.42 5.87
C THR A 124 -6.69 -1.47 5.04
#